data_AF-A0A8T2A7C6-F1
#
_entry.id   AF-A0A8T2A7C6-F1
#
_cell.length_a   1.000
_cell.length_b   1.000
_cell.length_c   1.000
_cell.angle_alpha   90.00
_cell.angle_beta   90.00
_cell.angle_gamma   90.00
#
_symmetry.space_group_name_H-M   'P 1'
#
loop_
_entity.id
_entity.type
_entity.pdbx_description
1 polymer ?
#
loop_
_entity_poly.entity_id
_entity_poly.type
_entity_poly.pdbx_seq_one_letter_code
_entity_poly.pdbx_strand_id
1 'polypeptide(L)' 'MYQPVNCISISNDGNCVLAGCLDSTMRLLDRTT' A
#
# COMPACT_ATOMS: atom_id res chain seq x y z
N MET A 1 -3.12 16.05 -1.35
CA MET A 1 -3.87 15.58 -2.53
C MET A 1 -3.88 14.06 -2.48
N TYR A 2 -5.05 13.44 -2.34
CA TYR A 2 -5.15 11.96 -2.30
C TYR A 2 -5.21 11.42 -3.72
N GLN A 3 -4.51 10.31 -3.96
CA GLN A 3 -4.37 9.71 -5.27
C GLN A 3 -5.06 8.34 -5.26
N PRO A 4 -5.84 7.98 -6.30
CA PRO A 4 -6.54 6.71 -6.34
C PRO A 4 -5.58 5.52 -6.23
N VAL A 5 -5.98 4.54 -5.43
CA VAL A 5 -5.28 3.25 -5.32
C VAL A 5 -5.85 2.32 -6.39
N ASN A 6 -4.97 1.70 -7.19
CA ASN A 6 -5.37 0.78 -8.24
C ASN A 6 -5.11 -0.70 -7.90
N CYS A 7 -4.20 -0.96 -6.96
CA CYS A 7 -3.89 -2.30 -6.49
C CYS A 7 -3.40 -2.30 -5.05
N ILE A 8 -3.60 -3.43 -4.38
CA ILE A 8 -3.08 -3.70 -3.05
C ILE A 8 -2.47 -5.10 -2.99
N SER A 9 -1.44 -5.27 -2.16
CA SER A 9 -0.88 -6.56 -1.81
C SER A 9 -0.59 -6.60 -0.32
N ILE A 10 -0.84 -7.76 0.30
CA ILE A 10 -0.57 -8.01 1.72
C ILE A 10 0.65 -8.91 1.80
N SER A 11 1.61 -8.57 2.66
CA SER A 11 2.78 -9.42 2.91
C SER A 11 2.37 -10.78 3.46
N ASN A 12 3.21 -11.80 3.25
CA ASN A 12 2.91 -13.18 3.66
C ASN A 12 2.73 -13.33 5.19
N ASP A 13 3.48 -12.56 5.97
CA ASP A 13 3.36 -12.51 7.44
C ASP A 13 2.19 -11.65 7.91
N GLY A 14 1.55 -10.92 6.99
CA GLY A 14 0.48 -10.02 7.28
C GLY A 14 0.89 -8.78 8.08
N ASN A 15 2.15 -8.39 8.17
CA ASN A 15 2.48 -7.16 8.91
C ASN A 15 2.45 -5.91 8.02
N CYS A 16 2.51 -6.06 6.69
CA CYS A 16 2.61 -4.94 5.78
C CYS A 16 1.53 -4.97 4.69
N VAL A 17 1.09 -3.78 4.27
CA VAL A 17 0.25 -3.56 3.09
C VAL A 17 1.01 -2.68 2.11
N LEU A 18 1.17 -3.16 0.87
CA LEU A 18 1.69 -2.38 -0.23
C LEU A 18 0.53 -1.87 -1.08
N ALA A 19 0.43 -0.55 -1.26
CA ALA A 19 -0.58 0.10 -2.10
C ALA A 19 0.08 0.79 -3.31
N GLY A 20 -0.42 0.51 -4.51
CA GLY A 20 -0.03 1.19 -5.74
C GLY A 20 -0.99 2.34 -6.07
N CYS A 21 -0.44 3.52 -6.37
CA CYS A 21 -1.20 4.73 -6.69
C CYS A 21 -0.99 5.18 -8.14
N LEU A 22 -1.98 5.88 -8.72
CA LEU A 22 -1.89 6.43 -10.09
C LEU A 22 -0.91 7.61 -10.23
N ASP A 23 -0.38 8.12 -9.12
CA ASP A 23 0.66 9.15 -9.09
C ASP A 23 2.08 8.58 -9.27
N SER A 24 2.20 7.34 -9.74
CA SER A 24 3.47 6.61 -9.88
C SER A 24 4.21 6.39 -8.56
N THR A 25 3.51 6.47 -7.42
CA THR A 25 4.06 6.12 -6.10
C THR A 25 3.57 4.75 -5.62
N MET A 26 4.41 4.11 -4.81
CA MET A 26 4.02 2.97 -3.99
C MET A 26 4.12 3.36 -2.52
N ARG A 27 3.16 2.93 -1.71
CA ARG A 27 3.09 3.22 -0.29
C ARG A 27 3.10 1.90 0.47
N LEU A 28 4.05 1.76 1.38
CA LEU A 28 4.11 0.63 2.31
C LEU A 28 3.56 1.09 3.65
N LEU A 29 2.56 0.38 4.16
CA LEU A 29 1.95 0.62 5.45
C LEU A 29 2.25 -0.55 6.38
N ASP A 30 2.67 -0.25 7.60
CA ASP A 30 2.81 -1.22 8.68
C ASP A 30 1.45 -1.36 9.38
N ARG A 31 1.00 -2.59 9.62
CA ARG A 31 -0.26 -2.91 10.31
C ARG A 31 -0.10 -2.97 11.83
N THR A 32 1.10 -2.82 12.35
CA THR A 32 1.39 -2.87 13.80
C THR A 32 1.28 -1.49 14.49
N THR A 33 0.97 -0.43 13.74
CA THR A 33 0.84 0.96 14.20
C THR A 33 -0.42 1.61 13.67
#